data_AF-A0A8T5MC57-F1
#
_entry.id   AF-A0A8T5MC57-F1
#
_cell.length_a   1.000
_cell.length_b   1.000
_cell.length_c   1.000
_cell.angle_alpha   90.00
_cell.angle_beta   90.00
_cell.angle_gamma   90.00
#
_symmetry.space_group_name_H-M   'P 1'
#
loop_
_entity.id
_entity.type
_entity.pdbx_description
1 polymer ?
#
loop_
_entity_poly.entity_id
_entity_poly.type
_entity_poly.pdbx_seq_one_letter_code
_entity_poly.pdbx_strand_id
1 'polypeptide(L)'
;MKYILIIILIGLIFISGCTIDCGKDLDCFKEQVQNYNKARVNIINEGTNIRITCRGVSKDICLISFKIEEVSEDLRQEDPISAKIVVGKTLNCNIPLEVLEQDEDYFDKILSFEEEFDQYCTGPIKDILIKTIET
;
A
#
# COMPACT_ATOMS: atom_id res chain seq x y z
N MET A 1 -6.95 23.67 37.58
CA MET A 1 -6.88 24.05 36.14
C MET A 1 -5.57 23.66 35.45
N LYS A 2 -4.38 23.80 36.08
CA LYS A 2 -3.09 23.40 35.46
C LYS A 2 -3.01 21.92 35.01
N TYR A 3 -3.62 20.99 35.73
CA TYR A 3 -3.57 19.55 35.41
C TYR A 3 -4.41 19.14 34.20
N ILE A 4 -5.49 19.87 33.89
CA ILE A 4 -6.35 19.58 32.72
C ILE A 4 -5.57 19.83 31.43
N LEU A 5 -4.74 20.88 31.41
CA LEU A 5 -3.93 21.25 30.26
C LEU A 5 -2.84 20.20 29.94
N ILE A 6 -2.31 19.53 30.97
CA ILE A 6 -1.34 18.44 30.83
C ILE A 6 -2.01 17.16 30.31
N ILE A 7 -3.22 16.85 30.77
CA ILE A 7 -3.98 15.67 30.30
C ILE A 7 -4.38 15.84 28.83
N ILE A 8 -4.78 17.03 28.41
CA ILE A 8 -5.07 17.34 26.99
C ILE A 8 -3.79 17.24 26.14
N LEU A 9 -2.64 17.68 26.66
CA LEU A 9 -1.36 17.59 25.94
C LEU A 9 -0.91 16.13 25.74
N ILE A 10 -1.09 15.27 26.73
CA ILE A 10 -0.77 13.83 26.63
C ILE A 10 -1.77 13.12 25.71
N GLY A 11 -3.05 13.52 25.73
CA GLY A 11 -4.07 13.01 24.81
C GLY A 11 -3.79 13.31 23.33
N LEU A 12 -3.13 14.44 23.02
CA LEU A 12 -2.75 14.81 21.65
C LEU A 12 -1.63 13.93 21.07
N ILE A 13 -0.79 13.31 21.91
CA ILE A 13 0.33 12.46 21.46
C ILE A 13 -0.16 11.10 20.94
N PHE A 14 -1.33 10.63 21.37
CA PHE A 14 -1.89 9.34 20.94
C PHE A 14 -2.65 9.38 19.61
N ILE A 15 -2.79 10.55 18.96
CA ILE A 15 -3.59 10.71 17.73
C ILE A 15 -2.70 10.72 16.46
N SER A 16 -1.37 10.79 16.60
CA SER A 16 -0.48 10.54 15.46
C SER A 16 -0.35 9.04 15.24
N GLY A 17 -1.36 8.42 14.61
CA GLY A 17 -1.36 6.99 14.30
C GLY A 17 -0.08 6.61 13.55
N CYS A 18 0.82 5.90 14.23
CA CYS A 18 2.03 5.34 13.65
C CYS A 18 1.63 4.33 12.58
N THR A 19 2.24 4.43 11.40
CA THR A 19 2.14 3.38 10.39
C THR A 19 2.96 2.18 10.87
N ILE A 20 2.30 1.05 11.05
CA ILE A 20 2.93 -0.21 11.45
C ILE A 20 3.78 -0.72 10.28
N ASP A 21 5.03 -1.10 10.55
CA ASP A 21 5.93 -1.63 9.54
C ASP A 21 5.99 -3.15 9.64
N CYS A 22 5.33 -3.84 8.70
CA CYS A 22 5.33 -5.30 8.62
C CYS A 22 6.54 -5.85 7.86
N GLY A 23 7.44 -4.99 7.36
CA GLY A 23 8.65 -5.45 6.68
C GLY A 23 8.34 -6.19 5.39
N LYS A 24 8.40 -7.53 5.41
CA LYS A 24 8.03 -8.44 4.30
C LYS A 24 6.90 -9.42 4.67
N ASP A 25 6.36 -9.29 5.87
CA ASP A 25 5.30 -10.15 6.38
C ASP A 25 3.95 -9.66 5.86
N LEU A 26 3.42 -10.36 4.86
CA LEU A 26 2.13 -10.02 4.25
C LEU A 26 0.96 -10.32 5.19
N ASP A 27 1.07 -11.33 6.05
CA ASP A 27 0.01 -11.71 6.98
C ASP A 27 -0.14 -10.65 8.08
N CYS A 28 0.98 -10.13 8.61
CA CYS A 28 0.99 -8.94 9.46
C CYS A 28 0.26 -7.78 8.78
N PHE A 29 0.55 -7.53 7.50
CA PHE A 29 -0.05 -6.40 6.79
C PHE A 29 -1.56 -6.58 6.66
N LYS A 30 -2.02 -7.76 6.23
CA LYS A 30 -3.45 -8.08 6.12
C LYS A 30 -4.17 -7.91 7.44
N GLU A 31 -3.63 -8.46 8.53
CA GLU A 31 -4.19 -8.31 9.87
C GLU A 31 -4.34 -6.84 10.26
N GLN A 32 -3.31 -6.02 9.99
CA GLN A 32 -3.40 -4.60 10.28
C GLN A 32 -4.45 -3.88 9.43
N VAL A 33 -4.54 -4.19 8.14
CA VAL A 33 -5.50 -3.52 7.25
C VAL A 33 -6.95 -3.95 7.54
N GLN A 34 -7.19 -5.22 7.88
CA GLN A 34 -8.49 -5.70 8.35
C GLN A 34 -8.94 -4.98 9.63
N ASN A 35 -7.99 -4.65 10.51
CA ASN A 35 -8.24 -3.83 11.70
C ASN A 35 -8.26 -2.32 11.39
N TYR A 36 -8.29 -1.92 10.12
CA TYR A 36 -8.28 -0.53 9.64
C TYR A 36 -7.08 0.31 10.10
N ASN A 37 -6.01 -0.36 10.52
CA ASN A 37 -4.79 0.28 10.95
C ASN A 37 -3.94 0.71 9.76
N LYS A 38 -3.13 1.75 9.98
CA LYS A 38 -2.10 2.14 9.03
C LYS A 38 -0.98 1.11 9.06
N ALA A 39 -0.64 0.54 7.91
CA ALA A 39 0.40 -0.46 7.80
C ALA A 39 1.20 -0.30 6.51
N ARG A 40 2.39 -0.86 6.47
CA ARG A 40 3.20 -1.00 5.25
C ARG A 40 3.89 -2.36 5.18
N VAL A 41 4.07 -2.85 3.97
CA VAL A 41 4.80 -4.09 3.67
C VAL A 41 5.57 -3.91 2.37
N ASN A 42 6.66 -4.63 2.20
CA ASN A 42 7.42 -4.69 0.97
C ASN A 42 7.29 -6.10 0.40
N ILE A 43 6.80 -6.20 -0.84
CA ILE A 43 6.76 -7.43 -1.61
C ILE A 43 7.98 -7.44 -2.51
N ILE A 44 8.73 -8.54 -2.46
CA ILE A 44 9.91 -8.73 -3.31
C ILE A 44 9.62 -9.89 -4.25
N ASN A 45 9.52 -9.59 -5.54
CA ASN A 45 9.37 -10.58 -6.60
C ASN A 45 10.50 -10.39 -7.62
N GLU A 46 11.29 -11.44 -7.87
CA GLU A 46 12.37 -11.45 -8.89
C GLU A 46 13.30 -10.21 -8.88
N GLY A 47 13.59 -9.66 -7.70
CA GLY A 47 14.45 -8.47 -7.55
C GLY A 47 13.73 -7.13 -7.70
N THR A 48 12.45 -7.12 -8.07
CA THR A 48 11.57 -5.96 -7.94
C THR A 48 11.04 -5.85 -6.51
N ASN A 49 11.14 -4.66 -5.92
CA ASN A 49 10.67 -4.35 -4.57
C ASN A 49 9.53 -3.34 -4.62
N ILE A 50 8.33 -3.79 -4.26
CA ILE A 50 7.12 -2.98 -4.23
C ILE A 50 6.72 -2.76 -2.79
N ARG A 51 6.74 -1.50 -2.35
CA ARG A 51 6.16 -1.09 -1.07
C ARG A 51 4.68 -0.84 -1.21
N ILE A 52 3.89 -1.58 -0.45
CA ILE A 52 2.47 -1.34 -0.24
C ILE A 52 2.30 -0.59 1.07
N THR A 53 1.43 0.42 1.10
CA THR A 53 1.11 1.17 2.31
C THR A 53 -0.39 1.40 2.39
N CYS A 54 -1.01 0.91 3.46
CA CYS A 54 -2.34 1.30 3.89
C CYS A 54 -2.21 2.56 4.75
N ARG A 55 -2.88 3.64 4.34
CA ARG A 55 -2.94 4.91 5.06
C ARG A 55 -4.12 4.99 6.02
N GLY A 56 -4.84 3.87 6.17
CA GLY A 56 -6.05 3.74 6.96
C GLY A 56 -7.29 4.11 6.18
N VAL A 57 -8.37 4.31 6.93
CA VAL A 57 -9.70 4.55 6.39
C VAL A 57 -10.05 6.03 6.43
N SER A 58 -10.68 6.53 5.38
CA SER A 58 -11.29 7.85 5.33
C SER A 58 -12.75 7.71 4.89
N LYS A 59 -13.71 8.01 5.77
CA LYS A 59 -15.13 7.71 5.52
C LYS A 59 -15.30 6.22 5.20
N ASP A 60 -15.79 5.89 4.01
CA ASP A 60 -16.08 4.52 3.58
C ASP A 60 -15.06 3.98 2.56
N ILE A 61 -13.86 4.60 2.50
CA ILE A 61 -12.76 4.16 1.62
C ILE A 61 -11.49 3.84 2.41
N CYS A 62 -10.87 2.71 2.06
CA CYS A 62 -9.52 2.36 2.44
C CYS A 62 -8.51 2.98 1.46
N LEU A 63 -7.54 3.71 1.99
CA LEU A 63 -6.54 4.41 1.21
C LEU A 63 -5.26 3.58 1.11
N ILE A 64 -4.96 3.07 -0.08
CA ILE A 64 -3.78 2.24 -0.32
C ILE A 64 -2.86 2.94 -1.30
N SER A 65 -1.57 2.70 -1.17
CA SER A 65 -0.58 3.19 -2.13
C SER A 65 0.48 2.13 -2.40
N PHE A 66 0.82 1.97 -3.67
CA PHE A 66 1.87 1.11 -4.17
C PHE A 66 3.01 1.99 -4.64
N LYS A 67 4.24 1.70 -4.21
CA LYS A 67 5.44 2.41 -4.61
C LYS A 67 6.51 1.41 -5.02
N ILE A 68 7.03 1.55 -6.22
CA ILE A 68 8.17 0.76 -6.68
C ILE A 68 9.42 1.36 -6.05
N GLU A 69 10.02 0.67 -5.09
CA GLU A 69 11.27 1.09 -4.45
C GLU A 69 12.48 0.62 -5.26
N GLU A 70 12.37 -0.54 -5.91
CA GLU A 70 13.40 -1.10 -6.77
C GLU A 70 12.76 -1.94 -7.88
N VAL A 71 13.38 -1.99 -9.06
CA VAL A 71 13.00 -2.88 -10.17
C VAL A 71 14.09 -3.91 -10.42
N SER A 72 13.70 -5.09 -10.91
CA SER A 72 14.58 -6.18 -11.29
C SER A 72 15.66 -5.75 -12.28
N GLU A 73 16.78 -6.48 -12.29
CA GLU A 73 17.88 -6.20 -13.21
C GLU A 73 17.48 -6.50 -14.67
N ASP A 74 16.63 -7.50 -14.89
CA ASP A 74 16.11 -7.85 -16.21
C ASP A 74 15.32 -6.69 -16.82
N LEU A 75 14.40 -6.07 -16.06
CA LEU A 75 13.65 -4.90 -16.54
C LEU A 75 14.57 -3.71 -16.80
N ARG A 76 15.65 -3.54 -16.01
CA ARG A 76 16.64 -2.48 -16.27
C ARG A 76 17.40 -2.70 -17.56
N GLN A 77 17.62 -3.94 -17.98
CA GLN A 77 18.31 -4.27 -19.23
C GLN A 77 17.38 -4.19 -20.43
N GLU A 78 16.15 -4.69 -20.30
CA GLU A 78 15.15 -4.70 -21.37
C GLU A 78 14.58 -3.32 -21.67
N ASP A 79 14.22 -2.55 -20.63
CA ASP A 79 13.67 -1.20 -20.76
C ASP A 79 14.25 -0.24 -19.70
N PRO A 80 15.51 0.22 -19.88
CA PRO A 80 16.19 1.09 -18.93
C PRO A 80 15.49 2.44 -18.73
N ILE A 81 14.76 2.92 -19.74
CA ILE A 81 14.06 4.21 -19.67
C ILE A 81 12.86 4.08 -18.74
N SER A 82 12.00 3.07 -18.97
CA SER A 82 10.84 2.82 -18.11
C SER A 82 11.28 2.45 -16.69
N ALA A 83 12.27 1.57 -16.54
CA ALA A 83 12.85 1.17 -15.26
C ALA A 83 13.28 2.39 -14.42
N LYS A 84 13.91 3.39 -15.03
CA LYS A 84 14.32 4.63 -14.34
C LYS A 84 13.14 5.52 -13.98
N ILE A 85 12.12 5.60 -14.83
CA ILE A 85 10.98 6.51 -14.64
C ILE A 85 10.06 6.01 -13.53
N VAL A 86 9.90 4.70 -13.37
CA VAL A 86 8.96 4.11 -12.40
C VAL A 86 9.46 4.03 -10.98
N VAL A 87 10.78 3.91 -10.77
CA VAL A 87 11.35 3.86 -9.43
C VAL A 87 11.01 5.15 -8.68
N GLY A 88 10.49 4.99 -7.47
CA GLY A 88 10.07 6.10 -6.61
C GLY A 88 8.67 6.64 -6.92
N LYS A 89 8.03 6.23 -8.02
CA LYS A 89 6.67 6.65 -8.35
C LYS A 89 5.65 5.87 -7.53
N THR A 90 4.48 6.47 -7.37
CA THR A 90 3.42 5.95 -6.52
C THR A 90 2.11 5.87 -7.29
N LEU A 91 1.43 4.76 -7.14
CA LEU A 91 0.04 4.56 -7.53
C LEU A 91 -0.81 4.52 -6.27
N ASN A 92 -1.95 5.21 -6.30
CA ASN A 92 -2.84 5.34 -5.15
C ASN A 92 -4.16 4.65 -5.48
N CYS A 93 -4.71 3.93 -4.52
CA CYS A 93 -6.00 3.26 -4.62
C CYS A 93 -6.95 3.76 -3.54
N ASN A 94 -8.21 3.95 -3.95
CA ASN A 94 -9.31 4.31 -3.06
C ASN A 94 -10.33 3.16 -3.13
N ILE A 95 -10.17 2.19 -2.23
CA ILE A 95 -10.97 0.96 -2.26
C ILE A 95 -12.15 1.12 -1.31
N PRO A 96 -13.40 0.96 -1.76
CA PRO A 96 -14.55 0.98 -0.87
C PRO A 96 -14.43 -0.09 0.22
N LEU A 97 -14.78 0.24 1.47
CA LEU A 97 -14.74 -0.71 2.58
C LEU A 97 -15.61 -1.93 2.32
N GLU A 98 -16.77 -1.74 1.69
CA GLU A 98 -17.68 -2.81 1.31
C GLU A 98 -16.99 -3.91 0.48
N VAL A 99 -16.00 -3.54 -0.35
CA VAL A 99 -15.23 -4.51 -1.15
C VAL A 99 -14.28 -5.32 -0.26
N LEU A 100 -13.60 -4.66 0.68
CA LEU A 100 -12.69 -5.31 1.63
C LEU A 100 -13.41 -6.23 2.61
N GLU A 101 -14.61 -5.86 3.03
CA GLU A 101 -15.43 -6.65 3.95
C GLU A 101 -16.07 -7.86 3.28
N GLN A 102 -16.28 -7.82 1.96
CA GLN A 102 -16.87 -8.92 1.19
C GLN A 102 -15.85 -9.98 0.76
N ASP A 103 -14.56 -9.62 0.68
CA ASP A 103 -13.50 -10.53 0.25
C ASP A 103 -12.29 -10.46 1.20
N GLU A 104 -12.22 -11.40 2.15
CA GLU A 104 -11.11 -11.51 3.10
C GLU A 104 -9.76 -11.73 2.41
N ASP A 105 -9.77 -12.30 1.20
CA ASP A 105 -8.58 -12.56 0.38
C ASP A 105 -8.28 -11.42 -0.61
N TYR A 106 -8.98 -10.29 -0.52
CA TYR A 106 -8.83 -9.18 -1.46
C TYR A 106 -7.36 -8.75 -1.65
N PHE A 107 -6.54 -8.81 -0.59
CA PHE A 107 -5.12 -8.44 -0.68
C PHE A 107 -4.24 -9.45 -1.42
N ASP A 108 -4.61 -10.72 -1.43
CA ASP A 108 -3.94 -11.74 -2.27
C ASP A 108 -4.32 -11.58 -3.74
N LYS A 109 -5.48 -10.97 -3.97
CA LYS A 109 -6.16 -10.86 -5.25
C LYS A 109 -5.91 -9.55 -5.98
N ILE A 110 -5.85 -8.42 -5.26
CA ILE A 110 -5.79 -7.07 -5.84
C ILE A 110 -4.54 -6.85 -6.72
N LEU A 111 -3.47 -7.58 -6.42
CA LEU A 111 -2.26 -7.55 -7.24
C LEU A 111 -2.48 -8.28 -8.58
N SER A 112 -3.39 -9.24 -8.61
CA SER A 112 -3.64 -10.17 -9.71
C SER A 112 -4.87 -9.81 -10.58
N PHE A 113 -5.67 -8.81 -10.20
CA PHE A 113 -6.89 -8.43 -10.92
C PHE A 113 -6.79 -7.06 -11.59
N GLU A 114 -6.47 -7.07 -12.88
CA GLU A 114 -6.31 -5.88 -13.73
C GLU A 114 -7.57 -4.98 -13.73
N GLU A 115 -8.77 -5.54 -13.85
CA GLU A 115 -10.01 -4.73 -13.93
C GLU A 115 -10.38 -4.00 -12.62
N GLU A 116 -10.19 -4.62 -11.46
CA GLU A 116 -10.45 -3.99 -10.16
C GLU A 116 -9.37 -2.97 -9.79
N PHE A 117 -8.12 -3.28 -10.16
CA PHE A 117 -7.01 -2.36 -10.05
C PHE A 117 -7.27 -1.11 -10.92
N ASP A 118 -7.83 -1.29 -12.11
CA ASP A 118 -8.22 -0.22 -13.02
C ASP A 118 -9.30 0.70 -12.46
N GLN A 119 -10.27 0.13 -11.75
CA GLN A 119 -11.40 0.86 -11.21
C GLN A 119 -11.03 1.71 -9.98
N TYR A 120 -10.20 1.16 -9.08
CA TYR A 120 -9.94 1.79 -7.78
C TYR A 120 -8.58 2.49 -7.70
N CYS A 121 -7.66 2.21 -8.62
CA CYS A 121 -6.30 2.74 -8.58
C CYS A 121 -5.99 3.73 -9.70
N THR A 122 -5.18 4.73 -9.38
CA THR A 122 -4.71 5.72 -10.34
C THR A 122 -3.25 6.07 -10.07
N GLY A 123 -2.42 6.06 -11.11
CA GLY A 123 -1.03 6.48 -11.03
C GLY A 123 -0.19 6.09 -12.25
N PRO A 124 1.04 6.62 -12.35
CA PRO A 124 1.90 6.49 -13.52
C PRO A 124 2.65 5.14 -13.63
N ILE A 125 2.45 4.21 -12.68
CA ILE A 125 3.15 2.91 -12.63
C ILE A 125 2.22 1.72 -12.83
N LYS A 126 0.96 1.99 -13.23
CA LYS A 126 -0.10 1.00 -13.32
C LYS A 126 0.28 -0.16 -14.26
N ASP A 127 0.60 0.17 -15.50
CA ASP A 127 0.95 -0.79 -16.56
C ASP A 127 2.20 -1.61 -16.24
N ILE A 128 3.08 -1.10 -15.38
CA ILE A 128 4.33 -1.78 -15.00
C ILE A 128 4.13 -2.66 -13.78
N LEU A 129 3.24 -2.28 -12.85
CA LEU A 129 2.86 -3.14 -11.72
C LEU A 129 2.19 -4.42 -12.21
N ILE A 130 1.23 -4.32 -13.13
CA ILE A 130 0.52 -5.48 -13.69
C ILE A 130 1.51 -6.48 -14.29
N LYS A 131 2.42 -6.02 -15.14
CA LYS A 131 3.46 -6.87 -15.76
C LYS A 131 4.40 -7.55 -14.76
N THR A 132 4.60 -6.96 -13.58
CA THR A 132 5.54 -7.48 -12.58
C THR A 132 4.89 -8.53 -11.67
N ILE A 133 3.56 -8.56 -11.61
CA ILE A 133 2.80 -9.46 -10.74
C ILE A 133 2.41 -10.75 -11.48
N GLU A 134 2.28 -10.72 -12.82
CA GLU A 134 1.88 -11.87 -13.64
C GLU A 134 3.01 -12.88 -13.95
N THR A 135 4.25 -12.58 -13.54
CA THR A 135 5.44 -13.47 -13.62
C THR A 135 5.78 -14.07 -12.27
#